data_AF-A0A2E9CX46-F1
#
_entry.id   AF-A0A2E9CX46-F1
#
_cell.length_a   1.000
_cell.length_b   1.000
_cell.length_c   1.000
_cell.angle_alpha   90.00
_cell.angle_beta   90.00
_cell.angle_gamma   90.00
#
_symmetry.space_group_name_H-M   'P 1'
#
loop_
_entity.id
_entity.type
_entity.pdbx_description
1 polymer ?
#
loop_
_entity_poly.entity_id
_entity_poly.type
_entity_poly.pdbx_seq_one_letter_code
_entity_poly.pdbx_strand_id
1 'polypeptide(L)'
;MRFFFTFLILTFLSFSVKANAFSEIFGSEGAAGLQNSKIRSLSYTFQYLTLSGSIGYLGKQLFDSGFMEPLGLVPDTIHNLSPLAYKNPYSINSHNAEILAVKSQSSKLNLINKYKNDLAKQRFSVKSIELRNNSNFSKSLINLKERSYLLEKY
;
A
#
# COMPACT_ATOMS: atom_id res chain seq x y z
N MET A 1 -3.14 10.16 -34.88
CA MET A 1 -3.58 11.48 -35.39
C MET A 1 -3.45 12.61 -34.37
N ARG A 2 -3.91 12.44 -33.12
CA ARG A 2 -3.91 13.53 -32.11
C ARG A 2 -2.50 14.07 -31.78
N PHE A 3 -1.51 13.20 -31.64
CA PHE A 3 -0.11 13.56 -31.36
C PHE A 3 0.63 14.22 -32.54
N PHE A 4 0.23 13.90 -33.78
CA PHE A 4 0.84 14.47 -34.98
C PHE A 4 0.46 15.95 -35.13
N PHE A 5 -0.81 16.28 -34.85
CA PHE A 5 -1.26 17.68 -34.81
C PHE A 5 -0.60 18.48 -33.70
N THR A 6 -0.35 17.88 -32.54
CA THR A 6 0.34 18.57 -31.43
C THR A 6 1.80 18.86 -31.79
N PHE A 7 2.49 17.90 -32.41
CA PHE A 7 3.86 18.07 -32.87
C PHE A 7 3.96 19.16 -33.96
N LEU A 8 3.01 19.20 -34.89
CA LEU A 8 2.97 20.20 -35.95
C LEU A 8 2.77 21.63 -35.38
N ILE A 9 1.86 21.81 -34.42
CA ILE A 9 1.63 23.10 -33.75
C ILE A 9 2.88 23.58 -32.98
N LEU A 10 3.61 22.67 -32.33
CA LEU A 10 4.87 22.98 -31.64
C LEU A 10 5.96 23.48 -32.59
N THR A 11 6.05 22.91 -33.80
CA THR A 11 7.03 23.35 -34.80
C THR A 11 6.72 24.74 -35.40
N PHE A 12 5.43 25.08 -35.57
CA PHE A 12 5.03 26.38 -36.14
C PHE A 12 5.06 27.55 -35.12
N LEU A 13 5.10 27.28 -33.82
CA LEU A 13 5.25 28.30 -32.77
C LEU A 13 6.71 28.71 -32.52
N SER A 14 7.66 28.15 -33.25
CA SER A 14 9.10 28.44 -33.13
C SER A 14 9.48 29.75 -33.84
N PHE A 15 8.87 30.87 -33.45
CA PHE A 15 9.34 32.18 -33.89
C PHE A 15 10.67 32.52 -33.21
N SER A 16 11.60 33.16 -33.94
CA SER A 16 12.84 33.63 -33.34
C SER A 16 12.54 34.78 -32.37
N VAL A 17 12.46 34.47 -31.08
CA VAL A 17 12.40 35.48 -30.04
C VAL A 17 13.79 36.13 -29.99
N LYS A 18 13.91 37.36 -30.52
CA LYS A 18 15.11 38.18 -30.26
C LYS A 18 15.11 38.48 -28.76
N ALA A 19 16.06 37.88 -28.04
CA ALA A 19 16.21 38.04 -26.61
C ALA A 19 16.75 39.46 -26.28
N ASN A 20 15.87 40.47 -26.36
CA ASN A 20 16.14 41.82 -25.87
C ASN A 20 16.10 41.90 -24.32
N ALA A 21 15.78 40.81 -23.63
CA ALA A 21 15.70 40.75 -22.17
C ALA A 21 17.06 40.96 -21.45
N PHE A 22 18.19 40.90 -22.16
CA PHE A 22 19.51 41.07 -21.54
C PHE A 22 19.93 42.53 -21.34
N SER A 23 19.40 43.51 -22.08
CA SER A 23 19.81 44.90 -21.88
C SER A 23 19.17 45.52 -20.64
N GLU A 24 17.98 45.04 -20.23
CA GLU A 24 17.30 45.54 -19.04
C GLU A 24 17.82 44.86 -17.76
N ILE A 25 18.18 43.58 -17.81
CA ILE A 25 18.60 42.83 -16.60
C ILE A 25 20.07 43.10 -16.22
N PHE A 26 20.94 43.47 -17.17
CA PHE A 26 22.39 43.65 -16.93
C PHE A 26 22.93 45.06 -17.26
N GLY A 27 22.05 46.02 -17.60
CA GLY A 27 22.45 47.39 -17.91
C GLY A 27 23.32 47.52 -19.18
N SER A 28 23.85 48.73 -19.42
CA SER A 28 24.72 49.04 -20.57
C SER A 28 26.02 48.25 -20.58
N GLU A 29 26.48 47.80 -19.41
CA GLU A 29 27.70 47.01 -19.21
C GLU A 29 27.52 45.55 -19.68
N GLY A 30 26.37 44.94 -19.43
CA GLY A 30 26.02 43.62 -19.96
C GLY A 30 25.84 43.61 -21.48
N ALA A 31 25.30 44.70 -22.04
CA ALA A 31 25.14 44.86 -23.49
C ALA A 31 26.49 45.01 -24.22
N ALA A 32 27.46 45.73 -23.63
CA ALA A 32 28.82 45.83 -24.16
C ALA A 32 29.57 44.48 -24.12
N GLY A 33 29.28 43.64 -23.12
CA GLY A 33 29.80 42.28 -23.00
C GLY A 33 29.36 41.32 -24.11
N LEU A 34 28.24 41.58 -24.81
CA LEU A 34 27.75 40.74 -25.92
C LEU A 34 28.63 40.82 -27.18
N GLN A 35 29.39 41.90 -27.35
CA GLN A 35 30.34 42.05 -28.46
C GLN A 35 31.66 41.30 -28.19
N ASN A 36 31.99 40.99 -26.93
CA ASN A 36 33.17 40.21 -26.57
C ASN A 36 32.83 38.72 -26.43
N SER A 37 33.37 37.89 -27.35
CA SER A 37 33.04 36.46 -27.45
C SER A 37 33.32 35.66 -26.18
N LYS A 38 34.35 36.01 -25.41
CA LYS A 38 34.75 35.31 -24.17
C LYS A 38 33.83 35.63 -22.99
N ILE A 39 33.41 36.89 -22.86
CA ILE A 39 32.50 37.35 -21.80
C ILE A 39 31.09 36.81 -22.06
N ARG A 40 30.67 36.79 -23.33
CA ARG A 40 29.42 36.18 -23.77
C ARG A 40 29.36 34.69 -23.46
N SER A 41 30.42 33.91 -23.77
CA SER A 41 30.45 32.48 -23.45
C SER A 41 30.36 32.23 -21.94
N LEU A 42 31.04 33.04 -21.12
CA LEU A 42 31.01 32.89 -19.66
C LEU A 42 29.62 33.18 -19.06
N SER A 43 28.95 34.25 -19.53
CA SER A 43 27.60 34.59 -19.10
C SER A 43 26.59 33.47 -19.44
N TYR A 44 26.65 32.91 -20.65
CA TYR A 44 25.82 31.76 -21.00
C TYR A 44 26.14 30.54 -20.14
N THR A 45 27.42 30.24 -19.89
CA THR A 45 27.80 29.13 -19.02
C THR A 45 27.25 29.30 -17.60
N PHE A 46 27.29 30.51 -17.03
CA PHE A 46 26.71 30.74 -15.70
C PHE A 46 25.18 30.62 -15.68
N GLN A 47 24.50 31.05 -16.73
CA GLN A 47 23.06 30.87 -16.84
C GLN A 47 22.69 29.39 -16.95
N TYR A 48 23.38 28.62 -17.79
CA TYR A 48 23.18 27.18 -17.88
C TYR A 48 23.54 26.46 -16.59
N LEU A 49 24.60 26.89 -15.90
CA LEU A 49 24.98 26.35 -14.59
C LEU A 49 23.90 26.65 -13.54
N THR A 50 23.36 27.86 -13.54
CA THR A 50 22.30 28.26 -12.60
C THR A 50 21.02 27.48 -12.89
N LEU A 51 20.61 27.39 -14.16
CA LEU A 51 19.43 26.64 -14.56
C LEU A 51 19.56 25.14 -14.24
N SER A 52 20.68 24.52 -14.62
CA SER A 52 20.94 23.12 -14.32
C SER A 52 21.05 22.85 -12.81
N GLY A 53 21.68 23.77 -12.07
CA GLY A 53 21.76 23.72 -10.61
C GLY A 53 20.40 23.83 -9.94
N SER A 54 19.56 24.78 -10.36
CA SER A 54 18.20 24.95 -9.83
C SER A 54 17.30 23.75 -10.14
N ILE A 55 17.34 23.25 -11.38
CA ILE A 55 16.57 22.04 -11.77
C ILE A 55 17.06 20.83 -10.98
N GLY A 56 18.38 20.64 -10.85
CA GLY A 56 18.96 19.55 -10.07
C GLY A 56 18.58 19.62 -8.59
N TYR A 57 18.59 20.82 -7.99
CA TYR A 57 18.18 21.03 -6.61
C TYR A 57 16.70 20.70 -6.38
N LEU A 58 15.81 21.19 -7.26
CA LEU A 58 14.38 20.88 -7.17
C LEU A 58 14.12 19.38 -7.39
N GLY A 59 14.77 18.77 -8.37
CA GLY A 59 14.66 17.33 -8.64
C GLY A 59 15.10 16.51 -7.43
N LYS A 60 16.22 16.88 -6.80
CA LYS A 60 16.70 16.25 -5.57
C LYS A 60 15.70 16.39 -4.42
N GLN A 61 15.16 17.58 -4.19
CA GLN A 61 14.16 17.82 -3.13
C GLN A 61 12.87 17.01 -3.36
N LEU A 62 12.41 16.91 -4.61
CA LEU A 62 11.25 16.08 -4.94
C LEU A 62 11.52 14.58 -4.75
N PHE A 63 12.72 14.12 -5.09
CA PHE A 63 13.10 12.73 -4.84
C PHE A 63 13.23 12.43 -3.34
N ASP A 64 13.97 13.25 -2.60
CA ASP A 64 14.22 13.07 -1.17
C ASP A 64 12.94 13.17 -0.32
N SER A 65 11.91 13.88 -0.80
CA SER A 65 10.59 13.95 -0.16
C SER A 65 9.65 12.79 -0.50
N GLY A 66 10.04 11.89 -1.41
CA GLY A 66 9.20 10.77 -1.83
C GLY A 66 8.11 11.13 -2.85
N PHE A 67 8.13 12.33 -3.44
CA PHE A 67 7.14 12.74 -4.45
C PHE A 67 7.09 11.80 -5.66
N MET A 68 8.22 11.17 -6.00
CA MET A 68 8.35 10.25 -7.13
C MET A 68 7.97 8.80 -6.80
N GLU A 69 7.43 8.53 -5.61
CA GLU A 69 6.98 7.20 -5.18
C GLU A 69 5.98 6.54 -6.16
N PRO A 70 5.00 7.25 -6.77
CA PRO A 70 4.10 6.65 -7.77
C PRO A 70 4.81 6.13 -9.02
N LEU A 71 6.01 6.63 -9.31
CA LEU A 71 6.86 6.18 -10.41
C LEU A 71 7.80 5.04 -10.01
N GLY A 72 7.72 4.56 -8.77
CA GLY A 72 8.61 3.53 -8.23
C GLY A 72 10.00 4.03 -7.84
N LEU A 73 10.20 5.34 -7.79
CA LEU A 73 11.46 5.97 -7.38
C LEU A 73 11.33 6.46 -5.95
N VAL A 74 11.79 5.64 -5.01
CA VAL A 74 11.75 5.94 -3.56
C VAL A 74 13.18 6.10 -3.04
N PRO A 75 13.50 7.16 -2.30
CA PRO A 75 14.82 7.33 -1.70
C PRO A 75 15.06 6.31 -0.58
N ASP A 76 16.32 5.88 -0.41
CA ASP A 76 16.71 4.90 0.61
C ASP A 76 16.36 5.37 2.04
N THR A 77 16.36 6.68 2.27
CA THR A 77 15.98 7.29 3.56
C THR A 77 14.53 6.97 3.92
N ILE A 78 13.59 7.07 2.97
CA ILE A 78 12.17 6.74 3.16
C ILE A 78 11.98 5.23 3.21
N HIS A 79 12.67 4.48 2.34
CA HIS A 79 12.64 3.03 2.31
C HIS A 79 13.04 2.42 3.68
N ASN A 80 14.04 3.01 4.35
CA ASN A 80 14.53 2.55 5.64
C ASN A 80 13.71 3.03 6.85
N LEU A 81 12.92 4.11 6.70
CA LEU A 81 12.01 4.60 7.75
C LEU A 81 10.84 3.65 8.00
N SER A 82 10.34 3.01 6.94
CA SER A 82 9.26 2.02 7.05
C SER A 82 9.63 0.73 6.32
N PRO A 83 10.49 -0.12 6.93
CA PRO A 83 10.77 -1.43 6.40
C PRO A 83 9.49 -2.24 6.22
N LEU A 84 8.43 -1.99 6.98
CA LEU A 84 7.17 -2.73 6.82
C LEU A 84 6.43 -2.41 5.52
N ALA A 85 6.50 -1.15 5.05
CA ALA A 85 5.84 -0.71 3.83
C ALA A 85 6.65 -1.05 2.57
N TYR A 86 7.98 -1.03 2.67
CA TYR A 86 8.88 -1.13 1.51
C TYR A 86 9.68 -2.43 1.43
N LYS A 87 9.84 -3.17 2.54
CA LYS A 87 10.54 -4.47 2.50
C LYS A 87 9.69 -5.48 1.75
N ASN A 88 10.33 -6.13 0.79
CA ASN A 88 9.74 -7.20 0.01
C ASN A 88 9.15 -8.27 0.94
N PRO A 89 7.82 -8.56 0.89
CA PRO A 89 7.12 -9.41 1.85
C PRO A 89 7.65 -10.86 1.89
N TYR A 90 8.47 -11.25 0.92
CA TYR A 90 9.03 -12.58 0.77
C TYR A 90 10.37 -12.80 1.47
N SER A 91 10.96 -11.77 2.10
CA SER A 91 12.18 -11.94 2.91
C SER A 91 11.84 -12.38 4.34
N ILE A 92 11.47 -13.65 4.48
CA ILE A 92 11.22 -14.28 5.78
C ILE A 92 12.56 -14.43 6.51
N ASN A 93 12.86 -13.48 7.41
CA ASN A 93 13.90 -13.65 8.42
C ASN A 93 13.36 -14.56 9.55
N SER A 94 14.23 -15.25 10.30
CA SER A 94 13.86 -16.13 11.42
C SER A 94 12.94 -15.44 12.43
N HIS A 95 13.20 -14.18 12.74
CA HIS A 95 12.38 -13.36 13.63
C HIS A 95 10.95 -13.12 13.07
N ASN A 96 10.83 -12.92 11.76
CA ASN A 96 9.52 -12.74 11.11
C ASN A 96 8.74 -14.07 11.07
N ALA A 97 9.43 -15.19 10.90
CA ALA A 97 8.83 -16.52 10.97
C ALA A 97 8.25 -16.81 12.37
N GLU A 98 8.98 -16.42 13.42
CA GLU A 98 8.54 -16.57 14.81
C GLU A 98 7.29 -15.72 15.11
N ILE A 99 7.27 -14.45 14.68
CA ILE A 99 6.08 -13.59 14.82
C ILE A 99 4.88 -14.18 14.07
N LEU A 100 5.07 -14.70 12.86
CA LEU A 100 4.01 -15.36 12.10
C LEU A 100 3.51 -16.64 12.78
N ALA A 101 4.41 -17.43 13.37
CA ALA A 101 4.06 -18.62 14.13
C ALA A 101 3.23 -18.27 15.38
N VAL A 102 3.65 -17.25 16.14
CA VAL A 102 2.91 -16.74 17.31
C VAL A 102 1.52 -16.22 16.90
N LYS A 103 1.43 -15.46 15.80
CA LYS A 103 0.16 -14.96 15.26
C LYS A 103 -0.77 -16.12 14.85
N SER A 104 -0.23 -17.15 14.22
CA SER A 104 -0.97 -18.36 13.84
C SER A 104 -1.51 -19.09 15.07
N GLN A 105 -0.67 -19.26 16.10
CA GLN A 105 -1.06 -19.91 17.35
C GLN A 105 -2.15 -19.11 18.09
N SER A 106 -1.99 -17.80 18.21
CA SER A 106 -3.00 -16.90 18.80
C SER A 106 -4.33 -16.99 18.05
N SER A 107 -4.28 -17.01 16.71
CA SER A 107 -5.48 -17.13 15.87
C SER A 107 -6.19 -18.47 16.05
N LYS A 108 -5.44 -19.58 16.18
CA LYS A 108 -5.99 -20.90 16.51
C LYS A 108 -6.66 -20.90 17.88
N LEU A 109 -6.03 -20.33 18.90
CA LEU A 109 -6.62 -20.23 20.24
C LEU A 109 -7.91 -19.39 20.23
N ASN A 110 -7.92 -18.26 19.52
CA ASN A 110 -9.11 -17.43 19.36
C ASN A 110 -10.24 -18.16 18.65
N LEU A 111 -9.92 -18.94 17.60
CA LEU A 111 -10.89 -19.78 16.90
C LEU A 111 -11.51 -20.81 17.86
N ILE A 112 -10.68 -21.52 18.63
CA ILE A 112 -11.14 -22.50 19.62
C ILE A 112 -12.03 -21.84 20.67
N ASN A 113 -11.64 -20.66 21.19
CA ASN A 113 -12.44 -19.93 22.17
C ASN A 113 -13.78 -19.47 21.60
N LYS A 114 -13.81 -19.04 20.33
CA LYS A 114 -15.05 -18.71 19.65
C LYS A 114 -15.97 -19.93 19.54
N TYR A 115 -15.46 -21.06 19.09
CA TYR A 115 -16.25 -22.30 19.03
C TYR A 115 -16.76 -22.74 20.41
N LYS A 116 -15.95 -22.65 21.46
CA LYS A 116 -16.38 -22.94 22.83
C LYS A 116 -17.52 -22.02 23.27
N ASN A 117 -17.43 -20.73 22.96
CA ASN A 117 -18.49 -19.77 23.28
C ASN A 117 -19.76 -20.03 22.48
N ASP A 118 -19.64 -20.38 21.20
CA ASP A 118 -20.79 -20.69 20.34
C ASP A 118 -21.50 -21.96 20.80
N LEU A 119 -20.74 -23.01 21.17
CA LEU A 119 -21.28 -24.22 21.79
C LEU A 119 -21.94 -23.94 23.14
N ALA A 120 -21.38 -23.05 23.95
CA ALA A 120 -21.96 -22.66 25.23
C ALA A 120 -23.26 -21.86 25.07
N LYS A 121 -23.42 -21.11 23.97
CA LYS A 121 -24.66 -20.39 23.64
C LYS A 121 -25.72 -21.31 23.02
N GLN A 122 -25.30 -22.27 22.21
CA GLN A 122 -26.19 -23.23 21.54
C GLN A 122 -26.13 -24.61 22.21
N ARG A 123 -26.34 -24.66 23.54
CA ARG A 123 -26.25 -25.91 24.32
C ARG A 123 -27.14 -27.03 23.79
N PHE A 124 -28.27 -26.69 23.17
CA PHE A 124 -29.20 -27.65 22.58
C PHE A 124 -29.71 -27.12 21.24
N SER A 125 -29.56 -27.92 20.19
CA SER A 125 -30.26 -27.70 18.91
C SER A 125 -31.66 -28.31 18.98
N VAL A 126 -32.59 -27.81 18.17
CA VAL A 126 -33.96 -28.37 18.05
C VAL A 126 -33.91 -29.87 17.80
N LYS A 127 -33.01 -30.32 16.92
CA LYS A 127 -32.76 -31.74 16.64
C LYS A 127 -32.27 -32.53 17.87
N SER A 128 -31.43 -31.93 18.72
CA SER A 128 -30.96 -32.59 19.95
C SER A 128 -32.07 -32.75 20.99
N ILE A 129 -32.99 -31.80 21.06
CA ILE A 129 -34.17 -31.87 21.94
C ILE A 129 -35.12 -32.97 21.44
N GLU A 130 -35.37 -33.02 20.13
CA GLU A 130 -36.18 -34.04 19.49
C GLU A 130 -35.64 -35.46 19.72
N LEU A 131 -34.34 -35.68 19.48
CA LEU A 131 -33.69 -36.98 19.73
C LEU A 131 -33.81 -37.42 21.18
N ARG A 132 -33.62 -36.49 22.14
CA ARG A 132 -33.74 -36.78 23.56
C ARG A 132 -35.18 -37.14 23.94
N ASN A 133 -36.16 -36.41 23.41
CA ASN A 133 -37.58 -36.71 23.65
C ASN A 133 -37.97 -38.07 23.08
N ASN A 134 -37.57 -38.39 21.85
CA ASN A 134 -37.84 -39.69 21.24
C ASN A 134 -37.21 -40.83 22.05
N SER A 135 -35.96 -40.66 22.49
CA SER A 135 -35.30 -41.64 23.36
C SER A 135 -36.03 -41.85 24.69
N ASN A 136 -36.46 -40.77 25.35
CA ASN A 136 -37.22 -40.86 26.59
C ASN A 136 -38.58 -41.55 26.39
N PHE A 137 -39.27 -41.26 25.28
CA PHE A 137 -40.53 -41.91 24.93
C PHE A 137 -40.36 -43.40 24.67
N SER A 138 -39.36 -43.80 23.88
CA SER A 138 -39.05 -45.21 23.66
C SER A 138 -38.71 -45.93 24.97
N LYS A 139 -37.94 -45.29 25.86
CA LYS A 139 -37.61 -45.86 27.17
C LYS A 139 -38.84 -46.01 28.06
N SER A 140 -39.77 -45.05 28.04
CA SER A 140 -41.00 -45.17 28.83
C SER A 140 -41.88 -46.33 28.34
N LEU A 141 -41.96 -46.55 27.03
CA LEU A 141 -42.66 -47.69 26.44
C LEU A 141 -42.05 -49.02 26.86
N ILE A 142 -40.71 -49.12 26.85
CA ILE A 142 -40.00 -50.32 27.30
C ILE A 142 -40.31 -50.59 28.77
N ASN A 143 -40.15 -49.59 29.63
CA ASN A 143 -40.43 -49.72 31.07
C ASN A 143 -41.88 -50.10 31.34
N LEU A 144 -42.84 -49.57 30.56
CA LEU A 144 -44.25 -49.91 30.68
C LEU A 144 -44.49 -51.37 30.32
N LYS A 145 -43.88 -51.85 29.22
CA LYS A 145 -43.97 -53.25 28.80
C LYS A 145 -43.36 -54.20 29.83
N GLU A 146 -42.20 -53.87 30.37
CA GLU A 146 -41.56 -54.64 31.45
C GLU A 146 -42.44 -54.70 32.70
N ARG A 147 -43.03 -53.57 33.09
CA ARG A 147 -43.97 -53.52 34.21
C ARG A 147 -45.21 -54.39 33.97
N SER A 148 -45.82 -54.32 32.80
CA SER A 148 -46.98 -55.15 32.45
C SER A 148 -46.63 -56.64 32.51
N TYR A 149 -45.48 -57.03 31.96
CA TYR A 149 -45.00 -58.41 32.03
C TYR A 149 -44.78 -58.89 33.46
N LEU A 150 -44.22 -58.05 34.33
CA LEU A 150 -44.06 -58.39 35.74
C LEU A 150 -45.42 -58.55 36.45
N LEU A 151 -46.39 -57.68 36.16
CA LEU A 151 -47.74 -57.76 36.74
C LEU A 151 -48.53 -58.99 36.27
N GLU A 152 -48.28 -59.50 35.06
CA GLU A 152 -48.90 -60.74 34.58
C GLU A 152 -48.29 -62.00 35.20
N LYS A 153 -47.04 -61.91 35.68
CA LYS A 153 -46.30 -63.04 36.25
C LYS A 153 -46.63 -63.28 37.74
N TYR A 154 -47.11 -62.27 38.44
CA TYR A 154 -47.51 -62.31 39.86
C TYR A 154 -49.02 -62.30 40.00
#